data_AF-A0A0F8YWT0-F1
#
_entry.id   AF-A0A0F8YWT0-F1
#
_cell.length_a   1.000
_cell.length_b   1.000
_cell.length_c   1.000
_cell.angle_alpha   90.00
_cell.angle_beta   90.00
_cell.angle_gamma   90.00
#
_symmetry.space_group_name_H-M   'P 1'
#
loop_
_entity.id
_entity.type
_entity.pdbx_description
1 polymer ?
#
loop_
_entity_poly.entity_id
_entity_poly.type
_entity_poly.pdbx_seq_one_letter_code
_entity_poly.pdbx_strand_id
1 'polypeptide(L)' 'PREVGAKMLICLDGTTYGSIGGGGGERQVQSAAIRCLLKDKKPEILDIDLTDDLGIKDGDVCGGNLSVFVEPFF' A
#
# COMPACT_ATOMS: atom_id res chain seq x y z
N PRO A 1 1.02 -8.26 7.09
CA PRO A 1 0.67 -8.35 5.65
C PRO A 1 -0.53 -9.30 5.42
N ARG A 2 -1.31 -9.08 4.36
CA ARG A 2 -2.38 -10.02 3.95
C ARG A 2 -1.91 -10.93 2.80
N GLU A 3 -2.69 -11.96 2.51
CA GLU A 3 -2.42 -12.88 1.41
C GLU A 3 -2.59 -12.22 0.03
N VAL A 4 -1.96 -12.84 -0.98
CA VAL A 4 -2.08 -12.41 -2.39
C VAL A 4 -3.56 -12.32 -2.78
N GLY A 5 -3.91 -11.23 -3.46
CA GLY A 5 -5.28 -10.96 -3.88
C GLY A 5 -6.08 -10.09 -2.91
N ALA A 6 -5.53 -9.76 -1.73
CA ALA A 6 -6.07 -8.68 -0.89
C ALA A 6 -6.17 -7.37 -1.69
N LYS A 7 -7.27 -6.64 -1.50
CA LYS A 7 -7.53 -5.37 -2.19
C LYS A 7 -7.82 -4.26 -1.19
N MET A 8 -7.49 -3.04 -1.61
CA MET A 8 -7.78 -1.82 -0.89
C MET A 8 -8.24 -0.75 -1.88
N LEU A 9 -9.34 -0.06 -1.55
CA LEU A 9 -9.83 1.11 -2.28
C LEU A 9 -9.45 2.37 -1.50
N ILE A 10 -8.93 3.37 -2.21
CA ILE A 10 -8.46 4.63 -1.63
C ILE A 10 -9.19 5.77 -2.33
N CYS A 11 -9.95 6.54 -1.57
CA CYS A 11 -10.68 7.71 -2.04
C CYS A 11 -9.83 8.98 -1.89
N LEU A 12 -10.10 9.99 -2.72
CA LEU A 12 -9.39 11.28 -2.68
C LEU A 12 -9.59 12.04 -1.36
N ASP A 13 -10.71 11.80 -0.68
CA ASP A 13 -11.01 12.37 0.63
C ASP A 13 -10.25 11.68 1.79
N GLY A 14 -9.43 10.67 1.47
CA GLY A 14 -8.68 9.88 2.44
C GLY A 14 -9.45 8.68 3.01
N THR A 15 -10.71 8.49 2.64
CA THR A 15 -11.48 7.30 3.04
C THR A 15 -10.89 6.05 2.38
N THR A 16 -10.80 4.95 3.14
CA THR A 16 -10.28 3.68 2.63
C THR A 16 -11.23 2.51 2.93
N TYR A 17 -11.28 1.54 2.01
CA TYR A 17 -12.04 0.31 2.16
C TYR A 17 -11.15 -0.90 1.90
N GLY A 18 -11.23 -1.91 2.77
CA GLY A 18 -10.29 -3.03 2.72
C GLY A 18 -8.90 -2.66 3.24
N SER A 19 -7.97 -3.60 3.11
CA SER A 19 -6.60 -3.48 3.61
C SER A 19 -5.75 -4.54 2.92
N ILE A 20 -4.48 -4.24 2.70
CA ILE A 20 -3.48 -5.14 2.09
C ILE A 20 -2.44 -5.62 3.10
N GLY A 21 -2.43 -5.12 4.33
CA GLY A 21 -1.50 -5.61 5.34
C GLY A 21 -1.30 -4.78 6.59
N GLY A 22 -1.87 -3.58 6.68
CA GLY A 22 -1.61 -2.60 7.74
C GLY A 22 -0.27 -1.87 7.60
N GLY A 23 0.01 -0.96 8.53
CA GLY A 23 1.36 -0.44 8.80
C GLY A 23 1.94 0.53 7.77
N GLY A 24 3.28 0.64 7.75
CA GLY A 24 4.03 1.54 6.87
C GLY A 24 3.75 1.31 5.38
N GLY A 25 3.64 0.05 4.96
CA GLY A 25 3.38 -0.32 3.55
C GLY A 25 2.06 0.25 3.00
N GLU A 26 0.99 0.25 3.79
CA GLU A 26 -0.30 0.83 3.35
C GLU A 26 -0.22 2.33 3.10
N ARG A 27 0.55 3.08 3.89
CA ARG A 27 0.74 4.52 3.70
C ARG A 27 1.51 4.84 2.41
N GLN A 28 2.47 3.99 2.05
CA GLN A 28 3.18 4.10 0.77
C GLN A 28 2.23 3.85 -0.41
N VAL A 29 1.38 2.84 -0.33
CA VAL A 29 0.35 2.55 -1.35
C VAL A 29 -0.66 3.68 -1.48
N GLN A 30 -1.12 4.27 -0.37
CA GLN A 30 -2.00 5.45 -0.40
C GLN A 30 -1.38 6.61 -1.18
N SER A 31 -0.10 6.91 -0.90
CA SER A 31 0.62 7.99 -1.60
C SER A 31 0.78 7.69 -3.10
N ALA A 32 1.06 6.44 -3.46
CA ALA A 32 1.13 6.01 -4.85
C ALA A 32 -0.23 6.10 -5.56
N ALA A 33 -1.33 5.71 -4.91
CA ALA A 33 -2.66 5.78 -5.48
C ALA A 33 -3.08 7.21 -5.81
N ILE A 34 -2.84 8.17 -4.91
CA ILE A 34 -3.14 9.59 -5.16
C ILE A 34 -2.30 10.12 -6.32
N ARG A 35 -1.02 9.75 -6.41
CA ARG A 35 -0.13 10.13 -7.52
C ARG A 35 -0.61 9.55 -8.86
N CYS A 36 -0.95 8.26 -8.90
CA CYS A 36 -1.49 7.59 -10.08
C CYS A 36 -2.79 8.26 -10.56
N LEU A 37 -3.69 8.58 -9.62
CA LEU A 37 -4.99 9.17 -9.91
C LEU A 37 -4.89 10.64 -10.36
N LEU A 38 -4.09 11.47 -9.69
CA LEU A 38 -4.08 12.91 -9.94
C LEU A 38 -3.04 13.35 -10.97
N LYS A 39 -1.87 12.72 -10.98
CA LYS A 39 -0.72 13.18 -11.78
C LYS A 39 -0.47 12.29 -12.99
N ASP A 40 -0.19 11.01 -12.76
CA ASP A 40 0.38 10.16 -13.81
C ASP A 40 -0.67 9.56 -14.74
N LYS A 41 -1.92 9.46 -14.26
CA LYS A 41 -3.08 8.94 -15.01
C LYS A 41 -2.84 7.55 -15.60
N LYS A 42 -2.06 6.71 -14.90
CA LYS A 42 -1.71 5.35 -15.30
C LYS A 42 -1.47 4.47 -14.07
N PRO A 43 -1.57 3.13 -14.19
CA PRO A 43 -1.20 2.21 -13.13
C PRO A 43 0.32 2.15 -12.85
N GLU A 44 0.67 1.66 -11.67
CA GLU A 44 2.05 1.41 -11.21
C GLU A 44 2.11 0.10 -10.42
N ILE A 45 3.23 -0.64 -10.49
CA ILE A 45 3.54 -1.73 -9.55
C ILE A 45 4.50 -1.15 -8.51
N LEU A 46 4.14 -1.25 -7.24
CA LEU A 46 4.94 -0.80 -6.11
C LEU A 46 5.45 -2.01 -5.33
N ASP A 47 6.76 -2.17 -5.27
CA ASP A 47 7.43 -3.16 -4.43
C ASP A 47 7.86 -2.49 -3.11
N ILE A 48 7.38 -3.03 -2.00
CA ILE A 48 7.62 -2.51 -0.65
C ILE A 48 8.39 -3.56 0.15
N ASP A 49 9.57 -3.18 0.60
CA ASP A 49 10.33 -3.96 1.58
C ASP A 49 9.79 -3.66 2.98
N LEU A 50 9.17 -4.67 3.60
CA LEU A 50 8.65 -4.57 4.97
C LEU A 50 9.71 -4.89 6.02
N THR A 51 10.93 -5.26 5.60
CA THR A 51 12.07 -5.50 6.50
C THR A 51 12.83 -4.23 6.84
N ASP A 52 12.59 -3.10 6.17
CA ASP A 52 13.24 -1.83 6.51
C ASP A 52 12.58 -1.11 7.73
N ASP A 53 11.41 -1.60 8.18
CA ASP A 53 10.70 -1.10 9.37
C ASP A 53 11.24 -1.75 10.68
N LEU A 54 12.44 -2.35 10.66
CA LEU A 54 13.10 -3.03 11.80
C LEU A 54 13.60 -2.09 12.92
N GLY A 55 13.10 -0.85 12.96
CA GLY A 55 13.34 0.12 14.01
C GLY A 55 12.45 -0.09 15.25
N ILE A 56 12.79 -1.09 16.07
CA ILE A 56 12.53 -1.22 17.52
C ILE A 56 11.12 -0.87 18.04
N LYS A 57 10.31 -1.90 18.34
CA LYS A 57 9.60 -2.19 19.63
C LYS A 57 8.38 -3.08 19.36
N ASP A 58 8.38 -4.25 20.01
CA ASP A 58 7.22 -5.09 20.31
C ASP A 58 6.30 -5.53 19.15
N GLY A 59 6.46 -6.78 18.72
CA GLY A 59 5.32 -7.68 18.51
C GLY A 59 4.80 -7.90 17.08
N ASP A 60 4.68 -6.87 16.26
CA ASP A 60 3.98 -6.99 14.95
C ASP A 60 4.91 -6.81 13.75
N VAL A 61 5.99 -7.58 13.71
CA VAL A 61 6.94 -7.57 12.59
C VAL A 61 6.36 -8.34 11.41
N CYS A 62 5.70 -7.60 10.53
CA CYS A 62 5.33 -8.06 9.21
C CYS A 62 6.58 -8.15 8.33
N GLY A 63 7.33 -9.24 8.36
CA GLY A 63 8.51 -9.42 7.48
C GLY A 63 8.14 -9.70 6.01
N GLY A 64 9.08 -9.43 5.09
CA GLY A 64 9.02 -9.82 3.68
C GLY A 64 8.87 -8.67 2.67
N ASN A 65 8.69 -9.02 1.39
CA ASN A 65 8.41 -8.07 0.32
C ASN A 65 6.93 -8.13 -0.07
N LEU A 66 6.32 -6.97 -0.27
CA LEU A 66 4.95 -6.81 -0.72
C LEU A 66 4.96 -6.12 -2.09
N SER A 67 4.46 -6.80 -3.13
CA SER A 67 4.25 -6.21 -4.45
C SER A 67 2.78 -5.87 -4.64
N VAL A 68 2.49 -4.61 -4.98
CA VAL A 68 1.12 -4.09 -5.09
C VAL A 68 0.92 -3.44 -6.45
N PHE A 69 -0.08 -3.92 -7.20
CA PHE A 69 -0.56 -3.24 -8.39
C PHE A 69 -1.55 -2.14 -8.00
N VAL A 70 -1.21 -0.90 -8.33
CA VAL A 70 -2.00 0.29 -8.02
C VAL A 70 -2.56 0.84 -9.33
N GLU A 71 -3.88 0.83 -9.47
CA GLU A 71 -4.58 1.33 -10.65
C GLU A 71 -5.53 2.49 -10.31
N PRO A 72 -5.51 3.60 -11.08
CA PRO A 72 -6.50 4.65 -10.92
C PRO A 72 -7.85 4.23 -11.54
N PHE A 73 -8.95 4.58 -10.86
CA PHE A 73 -10.31 4.44 -11.38
C PHE A 73 -10.82 5.84 -11.78
N PHE A 74 -11.27 5.99 -13.03
CA PHE A 74 -11.73 7.27 -13.61
C PHE A 74 -13.25 7.34 -13.75
#